data_AF-A0A436ACH7-F1
#
_entry.id   AF-A0A436ACH7-F1
#
_cell.length_a   1.000
_cell.length_b   1.000
_cell.length_c   1.000
_cell.angle_alpha   90.00
_cell.angle_beta   90.00
_cell.angle_gamma   90.00
#
_symmetry.space_group_name_H-M   'P 1'
#
loop_
_entity.id
_entity.type
_entity.pdbx_description
1 polymer ?
#
loop_
_entity_poly.entity_id
_entity_poly.type
_entity_poly.pdbx_seq_one_letter_code
_entity_poly.pdbx_strand_id
1 'polypeptide(L)' 'MSAFEPQVGPSDLDDIIAAVRQLQQGGGKLPSERDLAEHLSVKRHQLRKALEVLRLSGDLKPARARRAPTAPP' A
#
# COMPACT_ATOMS: atom_id res chain seq x y z
N MET A 1 20.38 14.06 -13.93
CA MET A 1 19.56 14.00 -12.70
C MET A 1 18.22 14.65 -13.00
N SER A 2 17.17 13.87 -13.22
CA SER A 2 15.80 14.40 -13.28
C SER A 2 14.96 13.59 -12.31
N ALA A 3 14.53 14.25 -11.24
CA ALA A 3 13.58 13.73 -10.29
C ALA A 3 12.26 13.47 -11.02
N PHE A 4 11.95 12.19 -11.22
CA PHE A 4 10.73 11.75 -11.86
C PHE A 4 9.61 11.90 -10.84
N GLU A 5 9.11 13.11 -10.62
CA GLU A 5 7.90 13.36 -9.84
C GLU A 5 6.73 12.78 -10.63
N PRO A 6 6.18 11.60 -10.24
CA PRO A 6 4.99 11.09 -10.88
C PRO A 6 3.84 11.91 -10.30
N GLN A 7 3.33 12.81 -11.14
CA GLN A 7 2.05 13.47 -10.91
C GLN A 7 0.99 12.38 -10.84
N VAL A 8 0.66 11.95 -9.62
CA VAL A 8 -0.36 10.93 -9.38
C VAL A 8 -1.69 11.63 -9.65
N GLY A 9 -2.36 11.30 -10.74
CA GLY A 9 -3.71 11.79 -10.99
C GLY A 9 -4.64 11.23 -9.92
N PRO A 10 -5.70 11.96 -9.53
CA PRO A 10 -6.69 11.46 -8.58
C PRO A 10 -7.27 10.10 -9.04
N SER A 11 -7.48 9.92 -10.35
CA SER A 11 -7.93 8.66 -10.95
C SER A 11 -6.99 7.48 -10.64
N ASP A 12 -5.67 7.65 -10.77
CA ASP A 12 -4.71 6.57 -10.52
C ASP A 12 -4.69 6.15 -9.05
N LEU A 13 -4.90 7.09 -8.13
CA LEU A 13 -4.92 6.81 -6.69
C LEU A 13 -6.19 6.06 -6.29
N ASP A 14 -7.34 6.53 -6.76
CA ASP A 14 -8.64 5.90 -6.48
C ASP A 14 -8.71 4.49 -7.07
N ASP A 15 -8.12 4.26 -8.25
CA ASP A 15 -8.01 2.93 -8.86
C ASP A 15 -7.17 1.97 -8.00
N ILE A 16 -6.04 2.43 -7.47
CA ILE A 16 -5.21 1.65 -6.53
C ILE A 16 -6.01 1.32 -5.27
N ILE A 17 -6.73 2.29 -4.72
CA ILE A 17 -7.58 2.10 -3.52
C ILE A 17 -8.64 1.03 -3.78
N ALA A 18 -9.34 1.10 -4.91
CA ALA A 18 -10.36 0.14 -5.29
C ALA A 18 -9.80 -1.28 -5.46
N ALA A 19 -8.64 -1.41 -6.11
CA ALA A 19 -7.96 -2.69 -6.28
C ALA A 19 -7.53 -3.30 -4.93
N VAL A 20 -6.97 -2.49 -4.02
CA VAL A 20 -6.59 -2.95 -2.68
C VAL A 20 -7.81 -3.40 -1.87
N ARG A 21 -8.96 -2.70 -1.99
CA ARG A 21 -10.22 -3.11 -1.36
C ARG A 21 -10.70 -4.46 -1.89
N GLN A 22 -10.69 -4.69 -3.20
CA GLN A 22 -11.06 -6.00 -3.76
C GLN A 22 -10.18 -7.12 -3.21
N LEU A 23 -8.86 -6.90 -3.13
CA LEU A 23 -7.92 -7.90 -2.60
C LEU A 23 -8.20 -8.23 -1.13
N GLN A 24 -8.67 -7.27 -0.33
CA GLN A 24 -9.11 -7.55 1.03
C GLN A 24 -10.40 -8.37 1.09
N GLN A 25 -11.39 -8.06 0.25
CA GLN A 25 -12.67 -8.78 0.23
C GLN A 25 -12.51 -10.26 -0.12
N GLY A 26 -11.41 -10.63 -0.78
CA GLY A 26 -11.01 -12.02 -1.02
C GLY A 26 -10.63 -12.83 0.23
N GLY A 27 -10.70 -12.25 1.43
CA GLY A 27 -10.53 -12.97 2.72
C GLY A 27 -9.08 -13.27 3.10
N GLY A 28 -8.12 -12.87 2.27
CA GLY A 28 -6.70 -13.03 2.51
C GLY A 28 -6.07 -11.85 3.26
N LYS A 29 -4.98 -12.12 3.96
CA LYS A 29 -4.10 -11.06 4.46
C LYS A 29 -3.47 -10.35 3.25
N LEU A 30 -3.49 -9.02 3.22
CA LEU A 30 -2.82 -8.27 2.17
C LEU A 30 -1.33 -8.67 2.09
N PRO A 31 -0.80 -8.90 0.88
CA PRO A 31 0.62 -9.18 0.68
C PRO A 31 1.47 -7.97 1.08
N SER A 32 2.80 -8.14 1.04
CA SER A 32 3.70 -7.03 1.39
C SER A 32 3.51 -5.84 0.43
N GLU A 33 3.86 -4.63 0.88
CA GLU A 33 3.79 -3.42 0.04
C GLU A 33 4.56 -3.61 -1.28
N ARG A 34 5.67 -4.36 -1.25
CA ARG A 34 6.42 -4.68 -2.46
C ARG A 34 5.62 -5.54 -3.42
N ASP A 35 5.12 -6.67 -2.95
CA ASP A 35 4.48 -7.66 -3.82
C ASP A 35 3.12 -7.15 -4.34
N LEU A 36 2.46 -6.30 -3.55
CA LEU A 36 1.23 -5.62 -3.92
C LEU A 36 1.48 -4.57 -5.02
N ALA A 37 2.59 -3.82 -4.93
CA ALA A 37 2.97 -2.87 -5.97
C ALA A 37 3.32 -3.59 -7.29
N GLU A 38 4.00 -4.73 -7.20
CA GLU A 38 4.30 -5.58 -8.36
C GLU A 38 3.03 -6.18 -8.96
N HIS A 39 2.10 -6.70 -8.15
CA HIS A 39 0.82 -7.23 -8.62
C HIS A 39 -0.03 -6.19 -9.36
N LEU A 40 -0.10 -4.98 -8.81
CA LEU A 40 -0.89 -3.89 -9.38
C LEU A 40 -0.11 -3.14 -10.47
N SER A 41 1.15 -3.50 -10.74
CA SER A 41 2.06 -2.79 -11.65
C SER A 41 2.15 -1.28 -11.38
N VAL A 42 2.07 -0.90 -10.10
CA VAL A 42 2.14 0.50 -9.67
C VAL A 42 3.43 0.79 -8.94
N LYS A 43 3.81 2.07 -8.90
CA LYS A 43 4.99 2.48 -8.16
C LYS A 43 4.72 2.40 -6.66
N ARG A 44 5.70 1.91 -5.88
CA ARG A 44 5.56 1.73 -4.42
C ARG A 44 5.11 2.98 -3.66
N HIS A 45 5.54 4.17 -4.09
CA HIS A 45 5.12 5.42 -3.45
C HIS A 45 3.65 5.77 -3.71
N GLN A 46 3.07 5.38 -4.86
CA GLN A 46 1.64 5.57 -5.14
C GLN A 46 0.83 4.63 -4.26
N LEU A 47 1.26 3.37 -4.18
CA LEU A 47 0.67 2.39 -3.28
C LEU A 47 0.74 2.85 -1.83
N ARG A 48 1.86 3.44 -1.39
CA ARG A 48 1.99 3.97 -0.03
C ARG A 48 0.95 5.05 0.27
N LYS A 49 0.75 6.01 -0.65
CA LYS A 49 -0.29 7.04 -0.51
C LYS A 49 -1.69 6.42 -0.43
N ALA A 50 -2.00 5.45 -1.29
CA ALA A 50 -3.28 4.75 -1.26
C ALA A 50 -3.52 4.00 0.07
N LEU A 51 -2.50 3.29 0.56
CA LEU A 51 -2.55 2.58 1.83
C LEU A 51 -2.67 3.55 3.02
N GLU A 52 -2.06 4.74 2.96
CA GLU A 52 -2.23 5.78 3.97
C GLU A 52 -3.67 6.30 3.99
N VAL A 53 -4.25 6.63 2.84
CA VAL A 53 -5.65 7.07 2.73
C VAL A 53 -6.60 6.01 3.30
N LEU A 54 -6.40 4.75 2.94
CA LEU A 54 -7.19 3.63 3.46
C LEU A 54 -7.03 3.39 4.97
N ARG A 55 -5.87 3.70 5.56
CA ARG A 55 -5.67 3.64 7.02
C ARG A 55 -6.34 4.81 7.72
N LEU A 56 -6.28 6.00 7.13
CA LEU A 56 -6.92 7.21 7.64
C LEU A 56 -8.46 7.08 7.61
N SER A 57 -9.01 6.43 6.58
CA SER A 57 -10.45 6.15 6.49
C SER A 57 -10.92 5.01 7.40
N GLY A 58 -9.99 4.26 8.02
CA GLY A 58 -10.30 3.12 8.88
C GLY A 58 -10.56 1.80 8.13
N ASP A 59 -10.43 1.79 6.80
CA ASP A 59 -10.60 0.58 5.98
C ASP A 59 -9.43 -0.40 6.10
N LEU A 60 -8.23 0.10 6.42
CA LEU A 60 -7.07 -0.73 6.70
C LEU A 60 -6.66 -0.63 8.16
N LYS A 61 -6.45 -1.79 8.79
CA LYS A 61 -5.70 -1.85 10.05
C LYS A 61 -4.29 -1.28 9.82
N PRO A 62 -3.76 -0.49 10.76
CA PRO A 62 -2.42 0.06 10.63
C PRO A 62 -1.43 -1.08 10.37
N ALA A 63 -0.47 -0.84 9.48
CA ALA A 63 0.58 -1.82 9.23
C ALA A 63 1.22 -2.16 10.58
N ARG A 64 1.05 -3.41 11.04
CA ARG A 64 1.80 -3.91 12.18
C ARG A 64 3.26 -3.79 11.80
N ALA A 65 3.92 -2.74 12.28
CA ALA A 65 5.36 -2.60 12.20
C ALA A 65 5.95 -3.79 12.94
N ARG A 66 6.28 -4.85 12.21
CA ARG A 66 6.92 -6.02 12.80
C ARG A 66 8.39 -5.69 12.96
N ARG A 67 8.69 -4.87 13.96
CA ARG A 67 9.99 -4.88 14.62
C ARG A 67 9.78 -5.56 15.96
N ALA A 68 9.93 -6.89 15.96
CA ALA A 68 10.33 -7.53 17.20
C ALA A 68 11.78 -7.08 17.41
N PRO A 69 12.14 -6.43 18.54
CA PRO A 69 13.55 -6.37 18.90
C PRO A 69 14.01 -7.81 19.05
N THR A 70 14.99 -8.19 18.22
CA THR A 70 15.84 -9.33 18.51
C THR A 70 16.36 -9.14 19.93
N ALA A 71 15.88 -9.97 20.86
CA ALA A 71 16.44 -10.03 22.20
C ALA A 71 17.93 -10.36 22.07
N PRO A 72 18.84 -9.58 22.69
CA PRO A 72 20.25 -9.93 22.73
C PRO A 72 20.48 -11.15 23.65
N PRO A 73 21.58 -11.89 23.46
CA PRO A 73 21.88 -13.15 24.16
C PRO A 73 22.10 -12.98 25.67
#